data_AF-A0A9E5QN08-F1
#
_entry.id   AF-A0A9E5QN08-F1
#
_cell.length_a   1.000
_cell.length_b   1.000
_cell.length_c   1.000
_cell.angle_alpha   90.00
_cell.angle_beta   90.00
_cell.angle_gamma   90.00
#
_symmetry.space_group_name_H-M   'P 1'
#
loop_
_entity.id
_entity.type
_entity.pdbx_description
1 polymer ?
#
loop_
_entity_poly.entity_id
_entity_poly.type
_entity_poly.pdbx_seq_one_letter_code
_entity_poly.pdbx_strand_id
1 'polypeptide(L)'
;METFKGKEQNVTGDLEEISITTEDAASLLLQFENGTRGVFMVSQVSAGRKNRFWIEIDGSKQALSWNQEEPNKLWLGFREKANQEVI
;
A
#
# COMPACT_ATOMS: atom_id res chain seq x y z
N MET A 1 -29.81 -18.84 -4.25
CA MET A 1 -28.63 -18.02 -3.91
C MET A 1 -29.05 -16.58 -4.14
N GLU A 2 -29.76 -15.99 -3.18
CA GLU A 2 -30.12 -14.57 -3.22
C GLU A 2 -29.28 -13.85 -2.16
N THR A 3 -28.37 -13.02 -2.61
CA THR A 3 -27.65 -12.06 -1.77
C THR A 3 -27.65 -10.79 -2.59
N PHE A 4 -28.05 -9.66 -1.98
CA PHE A 4 -28.25 -8.34 -2.59
C PHE A 4 -29.62 -8.06 -3.24
N LYS A 5 -30.71 -8.15 -2.45
CA LYS A 5 -31.99 -7.45 -2.69
C LYS A 5 -32.29 -6.39 -1.60
N GLY A 6 -31.24 -5.77 -1.04
CA GLY A 6 -31.38 -4.78 0.03
C GLY A 6 -31.58 -3.33 -0.41
N LYS A 7 -31.60 -3.04 -1.72
CA LYS A 7 -31.63 -1.66 -2.25
C LYS A 7 -33.00 -1.17 -2.71
N GLU A 8 -34.08 -1.66 -2.08
CA GLU A 8 -35.42 -1.08 -2.22
C GLU A 8 -36.08 -0.89 -0.85
N GLN A 9 -35.30 -0.55 0.17
CA GLN A 9 -35.88 0.06 1.35
C GLN A 9 -35.97 1.57 1.08
N ASN A 10 -37.21 2.06 0.98
CA ASN A 10 -37.48 3.48 1.16
C ASN A 10 -36.81 3.88 2.49
N VAL A 11 -35.73 4.66 2.42
CA VAL A 11 -35.00 5.11 3.61
C VAL A 11 -35.91 6.07 4.36
N THR A 12 -36.77 5.53 5.22
CA THR A 12 -37.67 6.25 6.13
C THR A 12 -37.01 6.33 7.51
N GLY A 13 -35.82 6.91 7.57
CA GLY A 13 -35.09 7.20 8.79
C GLY A 13 -34.35 8.52 8.62
N ASP A 14 -34.29 9.31 9.68
CA ASP A 14 -33.55 10.57 9.67
C ASP A 14 -32.07 10.28 9.35
N LEU A 15 -31.59 10.85 8.24
CA LEU A 15 -30.19 10.77 7.87
C LEU A 15 -29.41 11.71 8.79
N GLU A 16 -28.44 11.16 9.53
CA GLU A 16 -27.50 11.95 10.31
C GLU A 16 -26.27 12.26 9.46
N GLU A 17 -25.96 13.54 9.32
CA GLU A 17 -24.72 13.98 8.70
C GLU A 17 -23.55 13.70 9.65
N ILE A 18 -22.58 12.91 9.19
CA ILE A 18 -21.36 12.61 9.95
C ILE A 18 -20.18 13.27 9.24
N SER A 19 -19.42 14.07 9.98
CA SER A 19 -18.16 14.62 9.49
C SER A 19 -17.06 13.57 9.57
N ILE A 20 -16.41 13.28 8.43
CA ILE A 20 -15.23 12.41 8.37
C ILE A 20 -14.00 13.28 8.59
N THR A 21 -13.21 12.95 9.61
CA THR A 21 -12.00 13.69 9.99
C THR A 21 -10.70 12.95 9.68
N THR A 22 -10.79 11.80 8.99
CA THR A 22 -9.65 10.95 8.62
C THR A 22 -9.42 10.95 7.11
N GLU A 23 -8.19 10.69 6.71
CA GLU A 23 -7.79 10.57 5.31
C GLU A 23 -7.86 9.13 4.81
N ASP A 24 -8.32 8.95 3.58
CA ASP A 24 -8.31 7.65 2.90
C ASP A 24 -6.93 7.27 2.35
N ALA A 25 -6.05 8.26 2.17
CA ALA A 25 -4.69 8.08 1.70
C ALA A 25 -3.78 9.22 2.17
N ALA A 26 -2.49 8.91 2.35
CA ALA A 26 -1.48 9.90 2.70
C ALA A 26 -0.13 9.54 2.07
N SER A 27 0.56 10.58 1.57
CA SER A 27 1.93 10.53 1.06
C SER A 27 2.83 11.35 1.98
N LEU A 28 3.95 10.77 2.41
CA LEU A 28 4.92 11.42 3.27
C LEU A 28 6.29 11.38 2.62
N LEU A 29 7.00 12.52 2.65
CA LEU A 29 8.42 12.58 2.38
C LEU A 29 9.17 12.53 3.72
N LEU A 30 10.12 11.63 3.82
CA LEU A 30 10.86 11.35 5.06
C LEU A 30 12.32 11.74 4.90
N GLN A 31 12.90 12.27 5.98
CA GLN A 31 14.33 12.40 6.16
C GLN A 31 14.70 11.70 7.47
N PHE A 32 15.54 10.68 7.38
CA PHE A 32 16.04 9.92 8.53
C PHE A 32 17.22 10.66 9.19
N GLU A 33 17.50 10.35 10.46
CA GLU A 33 18.57 11.00 11.24
C GLU A 33 19.95 10.88 10.58
N ASN A 34 20.20 9.77 9.86
CA ASN A 34 21.45 9.54 9.13
C ASN A 34 21.51 10.25 7.75
N GLY A 35 20.50 11.06 7.41
CA GLY A 35 20.41 11.79 6.14
C GLY A 35 19.79 11.00 4.98
N THR A 36 19.45 9.72 5.17
CA THR A 36 18.69 8.96 4.16
C THR A 36 17.33 9.62 3.91
N ARG A 37 16.85 9.56 2.68
CA ARG A 37 15.53 10.06 2.28
C ARG A 37 14.60 8.89 2.01
N GLY A 38 13.32 9.07 2.30
CA GLY A 38 12.31 8.04 2.07
C GLY A 38 11.00 8.63 1.59
N VAL A 39 10.18 7.76 1.04
CA VAL A 39 8.76 8.03 0.74
C VAL A 39 7.94 6.98 1.44
N PHE A 40 6.87 7.39 2.12
CA PHE A 40 5.89 6.49 2.70
C PHE A 40 4.51 6.83 2.13
N MET A 41 3.78 5.80 1.72
CA MET A 41 2.43 5.93 1.17
C MET A 41 1.51 4.93 1.86
N VAL A 42 0.35 5.41 2.28
CA VAL A 42 -0.75 4.58 2.75
C VAL A 42 -2.01 4.96 1.97
N SER A 43 -2.82 3.97 1.60
CA SER A 43 -4.03 4.19 0.80
C SER A 43 -5.04 3.07 0.99
N GLN A 44 -6.26 3.43 1.38
CA GLN A 44 -7.43 2.55 1.40
C GLN A 44 -8.18 2.56 0.07
N VAL A 45 -7.90 3.55 -0.78
CA VAL A 45 -8.59 3.78 -2.07
C VAL A 45 -7.81 3.27 -3.28
N SER A 46 -6.72 2.53 -3.06
CA SER A 46 -5.95 1.89 -4.14
C SER A 46 -6.64 0.63 -4.64
N ALA A 47 -7.53 0.81 -5.62
CA ALA A 47 -8.31 -0.27 -6.22
C ALA A 47 -7.43 -1.46 -6.68
N GLY A 48 -7.89 -2.68 -6.40
CA GLY A 48 -7.22 -3.92 -6.76
C GLY A 48 -6.16 -4.41 -5.76
N ARG A 49 -5.65 -3.55 -4.87
CA ARG A 49 -4.74 -3.98 -3.79
C ARG A 49 -5.53 -4.65 -2.67
N LYS A 50 -5.09 -5.83 -2.25
CA LYS A 50 -5.73 -6.61 -1.19
C LYS A 50 -5.04 -6.37 0.14
N ASN A 51 -3.75 -6.62 0.18
CA ASN A 51 -2.89 -6.41 1.35
C ASN A 51 -1.46 -6.13 0.90
N ARG A 52 -1.30 -5.06 0.10
CA ARG A 52 -0.01 -4.72 -0.50
C ARG A 52 0.86 -3.95 0.51
N PHE A 53 1.44 -4.69 1.43
CA PHE A 53 2.58 -4.20 2.18
C PHE A 53 3.85 -4.38 1.33
N TRP A 54 4.43 -3.27 0.91
CA TRP A 54 5.57 -3.24 -0.01
C TRP A 54 6.68 -2.38 0.59
N ILE A 55 7.90 -2.91 0.58
CA ILE A 55 9.10 -2.22 1.06
C ILE A 55 10.15 -2.29 -0.03
N GLU A 56 10.83 -1.16 -0.24
CA GLU A 56 12.01 -1.06 -1.10
C GLU A 56 13.12 -0.33 -0.34
N ILE A 57 14.35 -0.83 -0.46
CA ILE A 57 15.53 -0.21 0.14
C ILE A 57 16.62 -0.11 -0.94
N ASP A 58 17.01 1.12 -1.23
CA ASP A 58 18.08 1.44 -2.19
C ASP A 58 19.39 1.76 -1.46
N GLY A 59 20.34 0.84 -1.54
CA GLY A 59 21.68 1.03 -1.05
C GLY A 59 22.65 1.54 -2.12
N SER A 60 23.86 1.91 -1.68
CA SER A 60 24.90 2.38 -2.59
C SER A 60 25.36 1.31 -3.60
N LYS A 61 25.23 0.03 -3.28
CA LYS A 61 25.71 -1.11 -4.11
C LYS A 61 24.60 -2.00 -4.65
N GLN A 62 23.48 -2.10 -3.93
CA GLN A 62 22.41 -3.05 -4.17
C GLN A 62 21.09 -2.45 -3.71
N ALA A 63 19.99 -2.96 -4.25
CA ALA A 63 18.64 -2.64 -3.84
C ALA A 63 17.86 -3.92 -3.53
N LEU A 64 16.81 -3.82 -2.73
CA LEU A 64 15.86 -4.91 -2.51
C LEU A 64 14.44 -4.39 -2.59
N SER A 65 13.53 -5.23 -3.09
CA SER A 65 12.10 -4.94 -3.15
C SER A 65 11.33 -6.18 -2.75
N TRP A 66 10.41 -6.03 -1.79
CA TRP A 66 9.59 -7.13 -1.29
C TRP A 66 8.13 -6.71 -1.19
N ASN A 67 7.23 -7.59 -1.62
CA ASN A 67 5.79 -7.35 -1.64
C ASN A 67 5.05 -8.51 -0.96
N GLN A 68 4.28 -8.20 0.08
CA GLN A 68 3.50 -9.19 0.82
C GLN A 68 2.48 -9.94 -0.04
N GLU A 69 1.98 -9.36 -1.15
CA GLU A 69 1.07 -10.08 -2.06
C GLU A 69 1.78 -11.25 -2.78
N GLU A 70 3.12 -11.26 -2.82
CA GLU A 70 3.96 -12.36 -3.30
C GLU A 70 5.04 -12.67 -2.25
N PRO A 71 4.67 -13.18 -1.07
CA PRO A 71 5.50 -13.10 0.13
C PRO A 71 6.79 -13.92 0.05
N ASN A 72 6.81 -14.94 -0.80
CA ASN A 72 7.98 -15.80 -1.00
C ASN A 72 8.99 -15.18 -1.98
N LYS A 73 8.64 -14.11 -2.69
CA LYS A 73 9.53 -13.49 -3.69
C LYS A 73 10.25 -12.29 -3.10
N LEU A 74 11.57 -12.31 -3.19
CA LEU A 74 12.42 -11.15 -2.91
C LEU A 74 13.20 -10.79 -4.17
N TRP A 75 12.99 -9.56 -4.65
CA TRP A 75 13.80 -9.02 -5.74
C TRP A 75 15.06 -8.36 -5.19
N LEU A 76 16.20 -8.67 -5.82
CA LEU A 76 17.51 -8.11 -5.50
C LEU A 76 18.10 -7.43 -6.74
N GLY A 77 18.35 -6.13 -6.61
CA GLY A 77 19.02 -5.31 -7.62
C GLY A 77 20.51 -5.19 -7.32
N PHE A 78 21.35 -5.30 -8.36
CA PHE A 78 22.82 -5.14 -8.23
C PHE A 78 23.33 -4.15 -9.27
N ARG A 79 24.36 -3.36 -8.92
CA ARG A 79 25.03 -2.46 -9.90
C ARG A 79 25.90 -3.20 -10.90
N GLU A 80 26.66 -4.18 -10.41
CA GLU A 80 27.76 -4.81 -11.16
C GLU A 80 27.38 -6.17 -11.79
N LYS A 81 26.17 -6.66 -11.52
CA LYS A 81 25.69 -7.95 -12.05
C LYS A 81 24.19 -7.91 -12.29
N ALA A 82 23.68 -8.94 -12.95
CA ALA A 82 22.25 -9.08 -13.18
C ALA A 82 21.45 -9.18 -11.87
N ASN A 83 20.21 -8.67 -11.93
CA ASN A 83 19.24 -8.76 -10.85
C ASN A 83 18.81 -10.21 -10.61
N GLN A 84 18.33 -10.48 -9.40
CA GLN A 84 17.95 -11.82 -8.98
C GLN A 84 16.58 -11.79 -8.30
N GLU A 85 15.80 -12.85 -8.49
CA GLU A 85 14.61 -13.14 -7.70
C GLU A 85 14.93 -14.35 -6.82
N VAL A 86 14.72 -14.22 -5.52
CA VAL A 86 14.85 -15.29 -4.54
C VAL A 86 13.44 -15.77 -4.19
N ILE A 87 13.20 -17.08 -4.27
CA ILE A 87 11.91 -17.75 -4.03
C ILE A 87 12.10 -18.87 -3.02
#